data_AF-A0A9P6TEH5-F1
#
_entry.id   AF-A0A9P6TEH5-F1
#
_cell.length_a   1.000
_cell.length_b   1.000
_cell.length_c   1.000
_cell.angle_alpha   90.00
_cell.angle_beta   90.00
_cell.angle_gamma   90.00
#
_symmetry.space_group_name_H-M   'P 1'
#
loop_
_entity.id
_entity.type
_entity.pdbx_description
1 polymer ?
#
loop_
_entity_poly.entity_id
_entity_poly.type
_entity_poly.pdbx_seq_one_letter_code
_entity_poly.pdbx_strand_id
1 'polypeptide(L)'
;KERLGLNLEKSESALGNPCYSLSMVLIMTIGMMKELSNPHTAPHLVFIPECDKDVVINRFSQSKKWRECLPRQLRSQMVPVGSQHFYIYEPVQLSDGKLVVPVYFYQSKGHVKAKCLPITIQHSSTDASIRLEVSKESAFDSVGALTLDVSRFSRTFDLIRYRDGTSLQEICGSQLWEVGQAEPISLPNQWRTRADGAVIWHIPITLYSDDTSGNVSKKWNKHIFFFCTLSGLPPELTNQEFHIHFLATSNCTNALEIADHLVDEFNDLTGHGFFAHDCTLKKQVLAVPFVLCHLGDSPMHAEISNTMNPASTLNPC
;
A
#
# COMPACT_ATOMS: atom_id res chain seq x y z
N LYS A 1 0.68 -31.61 -0.79
CA LYS A 1 0.60 -30.57 0.26
C LYS A 1 2.00 -30.16 0.74
N GLU A 2 2.78 -31.03 1.39
CA GLU A 2 4.17 -30.71 1.83
C GLU A 2 5.11 -30.22 0.72
N ARG A 3 5.11 -30.88 -0.46
CA ARG A 3 5.97 -30.45 -1.59
C ARG A 3 5.62 -29.08 -2.18
N LEU A 4 4.44 -28.53 -1.88
CA LEU A 4 4.00 -27.21 -2.32
C LEU A 4 4.07 -26.16 -1.20
N GLY A 5 4.53 -26.55 0.00
CA GLY A 5 4.51 -25.69 1.19
C GLY A 5 3.12 -25.34 1.71
N LEU A 6 2.06 -25.95 1.15
CA LEU A 6 0.67 -25.65 1.49
C LEU A 6 0.29 -26.32 2.82
N ASN A 7 0.30 -25.54 3.90
CA ASN A 7 -0.17 -25.93 5.22
C ASN A 7 -1.67 -25.67 5.35
N LEU A 8 -2.38 -26.62 5.95
CA LEU A 8 -3.78 -26.45 6.32
C LEU A 8 -3.82 -25.82 7.71
N GLU A 9 -4.40 -24.64 7.81
CA GLU A 9 -4.61 -23.93 9.06
C GLU A 9 -6.02 -24.23 9.56
N LYS A 10 -6.13 -24.44 10.87
CA LYS A 10 -7.41 -24.67 11.54
C LYS A 10 -7.66 -23.51 12.49
N SER A 11 -8.81 -22.89 12.36
CA SER A 11 -9.29 -21.82 13.22
C SER A 11 -10.72 -22.12 13.67
N GLU A 12 -11.21 -21.33 14.62
CA GLU A 12 -12.60 -21.34 15.05
C GLU A 12 -13.17 -19.96 14.79
N SER A 13 -14.31 -19.89 14.10
CA SER A 13 -14.95 -18.61 13.78
C SER A 13 -15.52 -17.94 15.03
N ALA A 14 -15.86 -16.65 14.93
CA ALA A 14 -16.56 -15.92 15.99
C ALA A 14 -17.89 -16.57 16.44
N LEU A 15 -18.46 -17.48 15.65
CA LEU A 15 -19.69 -18.22 15.96
C LEU A 15 -19.43 -19.66 16.45
N GLY A 16 -18.16 -20.04 16.68
CA GLY A 16 -17.78 -21.36 17.17
C GLY A 16 -17.72 -22.45 16.09
N ASN A 17 -17.71 -22.07 14.81
CA ASN A 17 -17.63 -23.03 13.71
C ASN A 17 -16.15 -23.36 13.41
N PRO A 18 -15.78 -24.64 13.24
CA PRO A 18 -14.43 -25.00 12.83
C PRO A 18 -14.20 -24.60 11.37
N CYS A 19 -13.15 -23.81 11.16
CA CYS A 19 -12.72 -23.31 9.87
C CYS A 19 -11.41 -23.97 9.46
N TYR A 20 -11.28 -24.32 8.19
CA TYR A 20 -10.05 -24.84 7.61
C TYR A 20 -9.69 -24.00 6.39
N SER A 21 -8.52 -23.37 6.45
CA SER A 21 -7.97 -22.59 5.34
C SER A 21 -6.63 -23.17 4.91
N LEU A 22 -6.21 -22.87 3.69
CA LEU A 22 -4.79 -22.87 3.35
C LEU A 22 -4.24 -21.51 3.77
N SER A 23 -2.96 -21.43 4.15
CA SER A 23 -2.32 -20.13 4.40
C SER A 23 -2.58 -19.18 3.23
N MET A 24 -3.42 -18.19 3.45
CA MET A 24 -3.82 -17.24 2.42
C MET A 24 -2.66 -16.29 2.12
N VAL A 25 -1.85 -15.95 3.13
CA VAL A 25 -0.54 -15.29 2.98
C VAL A 25 0.26 -16.01 1.91
N LEU A 26 0.38 -17.34 1.99
CA LEU A 26 1.12 -18.12 1.01
C LEU A 26 0.46 -18.07 -0.38
N ILE A 27 -0.87 -18.22 -0.48
CA ILE A 27 -1.57 -18.20 -1.77
C ILE A 27 -1.47 -16.83 -2.45
N MET A 28 -1.72 -15.75 -1.70
CA MET A 28 -1.60 -14.38 -2.18
C MET A 28 -0.18 -14.05 -2.58
N THR A 29 0.79 -14.39 -1.74
CA THR A 29 2.22 -14.15 -2.01
C THR A 29 2.64 -14.88 -3.29
N ILE A 30 2.28 -16.15 -3.46
CA ILE A 30 2.57 -16.91 -4.69
C ILE A 30 1.86 -16.29 -5.90
N GLY A 31 0.59 -15.91 -5.78
CA GLY A 31 -0.19 -15.28 -6.86
C GLY A 31 0.46 -13.98 -7.32
N MET A 32 0.77 -13.09 -6.38
CA MET A 32 1.42 -11.81 -6.66
C MET A 32 2.84 -11.97 -7.21
N MET A 33 3.62 -12.92 -6.67
CA MET A 33 4.95 -13.24 -7.20
C MET A 33 4.86 -13.69 -8.65
N LYS A 34 3.85 -14.50 -9.01
CA LYS A 34 3.62 -14.93 -10.39
C LYS A 34 3.30 -13.75 -11.30
N GLU A 35 2.42 -12.83 -10.86
CA GLU A 35 2.07 -11.66 -11.67
C GLU A 35 3.26 -10.73 -11.88
N LEU A 36 4.08 -10.48 -10.84
CA LEU A 36 5.30 -9.68 -10.94
C LEU A 36 6.39 -10.34 -11.79
N SER A 37 6.43 -11.67 -11.81
CA SER A 37 7.40 -12.46 -12.60
C SER A 37 6.92 -12.75 -14.02
N ASN A 38 5.65 -12.45 -14.36
CA ASN A 38 5.10 -12.74 -15.67
C ASN A 38 5.40 -11.60 -16.66
N PRO A 39 6.18 -11.82 -17.72
CA PRO A 39 6.52 -10.78 -18.69
C PRO A 39 5.31 -10.26 -19.49
N HIS A 40 4.20 -10.99 -19.50
CA HIS A 40 2.94 -10.57 -20.12
C HIS A 40 2.02 -9.80 -19.16
N THR A 41 2.19 -9.94 -17.84
CA THR A 41 1.41 -9.18 -16.86
C THR A 41 2.16 -7.95 -16.39
N ALA A 42 3.39 -8.13 -15.89
CA ALA A 42 4.09 -7.13 -15.10
C ALA A 42 4.25 -5.76 -15.79
N PRO A 43 4.45 -5.66 -17.13
CA PRO A 43 4.49 -4.37 -17.82
C PRO A 43 3.19 -3.55 -17.74
N HIS A 44 2.06 -4.18 -17.40
CA HIS A 44 0.76 -3.53 -17.27
C HIS A 44 0.40 -3.18 -15.82
N LEU A 45 1.20 -3.60 -14.84
CA LEU A 45 0.95 -3.29 -13.44
C LEU A 45 1.32 -1.84 -13.11
N VAL A 46 0.41 -1.17 -12.42
CA VAL A 46 0.62 0.15 -11.85
C VAL A 46 0.77 0.02 -10.33
N PHE A 47 1.78 0.69 -9.76
CA PHE A 47 2.10 0.67 -8.32
C PHE A 47 1.94 2.04 -7.63
N ILE A 48 1.66 3.08 -8.41
CA ILE A 48 1.50 4.46 -7.96
C ILE A 48 0.21 5.00 -8.55
N PRO A 49 -0.66 5.67 -7.76
CA PRO A 49 -1.92 6.20 -8.29
C PRO A 49 -1.69 7.22 -9.40
N GLU A 50 -2.60 7.26 -10.35
CA GLU A 50 -2.58 8.16 -11.50
C GLU A 50 -3.52 9.35 -11.27
N CYS A 51 -3.16 10.49 -11.85
CA CYS A 51 -4.00 11.67 -11.89
C CYS A 51 -5.28 11.41 -12.69
N ASP A 52 -6.43 11.74 -12.12
CA ASP A 52 -7.76 11.64 -12.72
C ASP A 52 -8.19 12.91 -13.49
N LYS A 53 -7.41 13.99 -13.38
CA LYS A 53 -7.65 15.24 -14.12
C LYS A 53 -7.34 15.07 -15.60
N ASP A 54 -8.23 15.56 -16.45
CA ASP A 54 -8.12 15.57 -17.90
C ASP A 54 -8.02 14.16 -18.55
N VAL A 55 -8.53 13.12 -17.88
CA VAL A 55 -8.56 11.74 -18.40
C VAL A 55 -9.95 11.12 -18.23
N VAL A 56 -10.29 10.17 -19.09
CA VAL A 56 -11.45 9.30 -18.88
C VAL A 56 -11.03 8.22 -17.87
N ILE A 57 -11.69 8.20 -16.72
CA ILE A 57 -11.42 7.22 -15.67
C ILE A 57 -11.88 5.84 -16.17
N ASN A 58 -10.95 4.90 -16.28
CA ASN A 58 -11.27 3.52 -16.64
C ASN A 58 -10.62 2.48 -15.74
N ARG A 59 -9.73 2.85 -14.82
CA ARG A 59 -8.95 1.91 -14.00
C ARG A 59 -8.85 2.38 -12.56
N PHE A 60 -8.62 1.45 -11.63
CA PHE A 60 -8.53 1.77 -10.20
C PHE A 60 -7.34 2.65 -9.85
N SER A 61 -6.23 2.61 -10.61
CA SER A 61 -5.10 3.53 -10.43
C SER A 61 -5.49 5.00 -10.52
N GLN A 62 -6.55 5.33 -11.27
CA GLN A 62 -7.08 6.68 -11.39
C GLN A 62 -8.12 7.02 -10.30
N SER A 63 -8.36 6.12 -9.34
CA SER A 63 -9.34 6.37 -8.29
C SER A 63 -8.85 7.42 -7.30
N LYS A 64 -9.75 8.32 -6.91
CA LYS A 64 -9.50 9.29 -5.83
C LYS A 64 -9.14 8.59 -4.52
N LYS A 65 -9.73 7.40 -4.26
CA LYS A 65 -9.44 6.61 -3.07
C LYS A 65 -7.96 6.28 -2.96
N TRP A 66 -7.37 5.67 -3.99
CA TRP A 66 -5.96 5.32 -4.02
C TRP A 66 -5.06 6.56 -3.99
N ARG A 67 -5.43 7.62 -4.73
CA ARG A 67 -4.62 8.84 -4.83
C ARG A 67 -4.59 9.70 -3.57
N GLU A 68 -5.71 9.79 -2.84
CA GLU A 68 -5.90 10.83 -1.81
C GLU A 68 -6.43 10.31 -0.47
N CYS A 69 -7.23 9.25 -0.47
CA CYS A 69 -8.01 8.87 0.73
C CYS A 69 -7.32 7.82 1.61
N LEU A 70 -6.23 7.21 1.13
CA LEU A 70 -5.50 6.22 1.92
C LEU A 70 -4.78 6.87 3.11
N PRO A 71 -4.78 6.22 4.29
CA PRO A 71 -3.97 6.65 5.43
C PRO A 71 -2.48 6.55 5.08
N ARG A 72 -1.64 7.28 5.83
CA ARG A 72 -0.20 7.43 5.56
C ARG A 72 0.49 6.09 5.32
N GLN A 73 0.12 5.05 6.04
CA GLN A 73 0.72 3.72 6.02
C GLN A 73 0.45 2.93 4.73
N LEU A 74 -0.64 3.24 4.03
CA LEU A 74 -1.07 2.49 2.83
C LEU A 74 -0.80 3.22 1.51
N ARG A 75 -0.39 4.49 1.57
CA ARG A 75 0.04 5.24 0.38
C ARG A 75 1.30 4.62 -0.20
N SER A 76 1.58 4.90 -1.47
CA SER A 76 2.88 4.59 -2.09
C SER A 76 4.01 5.21 -1.26
N GLN A 77 4.75 4.37 -0.54
CA GLN A 77 5.72 4.84 0.46
C GLN A 77 6.98 5.42 -0.16
N MET A 78 7.36 4.95 -1.35
CA MET A 78 8.66 5.25 -1.93
C MET A 78 8.59 5.38 -3.46
N VAL A 79 9.47 6.23 -4.00
CA VAL A 79 9.75 6.33 -5.43
C VAL A 79 11.26 6.25 -5.70
N PRO A 80 11.70 5.46 -6.69
CA PRO A 80 13.08 5.45 -7.12
C PRO A 80 13.36 6.61 -8.08
N VAL A 81 14.44 7.35 -7.85
CA VAL A 81 14.98 8.37 -8.78
C VAL A 81 16.48 8.15 -8.92
N GLY A 82 16.91 7.68 -10.10
CA GLY A 82 18.28 7.23 -10.30
C GLY A 82 18.60 6.02 -9.41
N SER A 83 19.65 6.14 -8.59
CA SER A 83 20.04 5.12 -7.60
C SER A 83 19.52 5.40 -6.19
N GLN A 84 18.72 6.45 -6.00
CA GLN A 84 18.23 6.88 -4.68
C GLN A 84 16.74 6.57 -4.53
N HIS A 85 16.35 6.26 -3.30
CA HIS A 85 14.96 5.95 -2.91
C HIS A 85 14.43 7.04 -1.98
N PHE A 86 13.39 7.73 -2.44
CA PHE A 86 12.75 8.84 -1.73
C PHE A 86 11.46 8.37 -1.10
N TYR A 87 11.32 8.56 0.22
CA TYR A 87 10.17 8.09 0.99
C TYR A 87 9.26 9.24 1.38
N ILE A 88 7.97 8.98 1.48
CA ILE A 88 7.04 9.92 2.11
C ILE A 88 7.42 10.12 3.59
N TYR A 89 7.19 11.34 4.09
CA TYR A 89 7.55 11.78 5.43
C TYR A 89 9.05 11.74 5.77
N GLU A 90 9.93 11.63 4.77
CA GLU A 90 11.36 11.89 4.95
C GLU A 90 11.77 13.24 4.35
N PRO A 91 12.69 14.00 4.97
CA PRO A 91 13.27 15.19 4.36
C PRO A 91 14.00 14.87 3.05
N VAL A 92 13.75 15.71 2.04
CA VAL A 92 14.35 15.64 0.71
C VAL A 92 14.97 16.99 0.38
N GLN A 93 16.23 16.97 -0.06
CA GLN A 93 16.86 18.14 -0.65
C GLN A 93 16.56 18.19 -2.15
N LEU A 94 16.04 19.32 -2.61
CA LEU A 94 15.81 19.61 -4.02
C LEU A 94 17.12 20.03 -4.71
N SER A 95 17.13 20.03 -6.04
CA SER A 95 18.25 20.51 -6.85
C SER A 95 18.63 21.97 -6.62
N ASP A 96 17.69 22.80 -6.14
CA ASP A 96 17.92 24.20 -5.74
C ASP A 96 18.38 24.35 -4.28
N GLY A 97 18.64 23.24 -3.58
CA GLY A 97 19.12 23.21 -2.19
C GLY A 97 18.03 23.32 -1.12
N LYS A 98 16.77 23.60 -1.50
CA LYS A 98 15.65 23.69 -0.54
C LYS A 98 15.29 22.32 0.03
N LEU A 99 14.77 22.33 1.26
CA LEU A 99 14.30 21.14 1.95
C LEU A 99 12.78 21.06 1.93
N VAL A 100 12.26 19.89 1.57
CA VAL A 100 10.83 19.58 1.56
C VAL A 100 10.59 18.18 2.11
N VAL A 101 9.34 17.87 2.45
CA VAL A 101 8.89 16.52 2.82
C VAL A 101 7.78 16.08 1.84
N PRO A 102 7.97 15.03 1.03
CA PRO A 102 6.90 14.47 0.21
C PRO A 102 5.87 13.77 1.10
N VAL A 103 4.58 13.94 0.77
CA VAL A 103 3.44 13.36 1.52
C VAL A 103 2.50 12.52 0.63
N TYR A 104 2.57 12.71 -0.69
CA TYR A 104 1.92 11.87 -1.70
C TYR A 104 2.84 11.72 -2.92
N PHE A 105 2.81 10.54 -3.54
CA PHE A 105 3.34 10.30 -4.87
C PHE A 105 2.21 9.90 -5.81
N TYR A 106 2.23 10.42 -7.03
CA TYR A 106 1.24 10.10 -8.05
C TYR A 106 1.81 10.33 -9.46
N GLN A 107 1.30 9.60 -10.44
CA GLN A 107 1.69 9.74 -11.84
C GLN A 107 0.77 10.74 -12.56
N SER A 108 1.35 11.62 -13.37
CA SER A 108 0.64 12.63 -14.14
C SER A 108 1.35 12.87 -15.47
N LYS A 109 0.67 12.59 -16.59
CA LYS A 109 1.19 12.79 -17.96
C LYS A 109 2.55 12.10 -18.20
N GLY A 110 2.75 10.90 -17.65
CA GLY A 110 4.00 10.12 -17.79
C GLY A 110 5.11 10.50 -16.81
N HIS A 111 4.89 11.50 -15.94
CA HIS A 111 5.85 11.91 -14.92
C HIS A 111 5.36 11.55 -13.52
N VAL A 112 6.26 11.11 -12.66
CA VAL A 112 5.97 10.94 -11.25
C VAL A 112 6.08 12.30 -10.55
N LYS A 113 5.02 12.69 -9.87
CA LYS A 113 4.94 13.94 -9.10
C LYS A 113 4.78 13.63 -7.63
N ALA A 114 5.23 14.57 -6.82
CA ALA A 114 5.07 14.56 -5.39
C ALA A 114 4.30 15.80 -4.92
N LYS A 115 3.40 15.60 -3.95
CA LYS A 115 2.93 16.68 -3.10
C LYS A 115 3.91 16.81 -1.95
N CYS A 116 4.46 18.00 -1.75
CA CYS A 116 5.50 18.23 -0.77
C CYS A 116 5.15 19.39 0.18
N LEU A 117 5.51 19.23 1.45
CA LEU A 117 5.44 20.26 2.47
C LEU A 117 6.82 20.93 2.61
N PRO A 118 6.92 22.27 2.57
CA PRO A 118 8.16 22.96 2.89
C PRO A 118 8.58 22.71 4.35
N ILE A 119 9.90 22.55 4.58
CA ILE A 119 10.44 22.42 5.93
C ILE A 119 10.78 23.81 6.49
N THR A 120 10.31 24.07 7.71
CA THR A 120 10.78 25.15 8.57
C THR A 120 11.82 24.60 9.53
N ILE A 121 13.00 25.23 9.57
CA ILE A 121 14.07 24.86 10.50
C ILE A 121 13.98 25.81 11.70
N GLN A 122 13.66 25.26 12.86
CA GLN A 122 13.75 25.98 14.13
C GLN A 122 15.09 25.68 14.78
N HIS A 123 15.73 26.71 15.32
CA HIS A 123 17.00 26.56 16.01
C HIS A 123 16.78 26.50 17.51
N SER A 124 17.44 25.55 18.17
CA SER A 124 17.47 25.50 19.63
C SER A 124 18.19 26.71 20.20
N SER A 125 17.71 27.22 21.33
CA SER A 125 18.36 28.31 22.06
C SER A 125 19.42 27.82 23.04
N THR A 126 19.43 26.52 23.34
CA THR A 126 20.27 25.93 24.40
C THR A 126 21.43 25.11 23.86
N ASP A 127 21.33 24.59 22.64
CA ASP A 127 22.38 23.82 21.97
C ASP A 127 22.42 24.12 20.47
N ALA A 128 23.36 23.49 19.76
CA ALA A 128 23.48 23.63 18.31
C ALA A 128 22.46 22.76 17.53
N SER A 129 21.48 22.16 18.19
CA SER A 129 20.49 21.30 17.52
C SER A 129 19.47 22.12 16.74
N ILE A 130 18.83 21.47 15.78
CA ILE A 130 17.73 22.03 15.02
C ILE A 130 16.49 21.15 15.14
N ARG A 131 15.33 21.76 14.98
CA ARG A 131 14.06 21.06 14.86
C ARG A 131 13.51 21.27 13.46
N LEU A 132 13.28 20.17 12.74
CA LEU A 132 12.61 20.20 11.44
C LEU A 132 11.10 20.17 11.68
N GLU A 133 10.40 21.16 11.15
CA GLU A 133 8.96 21.29 11.31
C GLU A 133 8.26 21.46 9.95
N VAL A 134 7.12 20.79 9.78
CA VAL A 134 6.22 20.94 8.63
C VAL A 134 4.82 21.28 9.09
N SER A 135 4.07 21.99 8.25
CA SER A 135 2.64 22.26 8.50
C SER A 135 1.86 20.96 8.64
N LYS A 136 0.76 20.98 9.40
CA LYS A 136 -0.20 19.87 9.43
C LYS A 136 -0.63 19.52 8.01
N GLU A 137 -0.56 18.24 7.69
CA GLU A 137 -1.03 17.73 6.41
C GLU A 137 -2.51 18.07 6.23
N SER A 138 -2.83 18.64 5.08
CA SER A 138 -4.19 18.96 4.68
C SER A 138 -4.60 18.12 3.47
N ALA A 139 -5.83 18.31 2.98
CA ALA A 139 -6.33 17.58 1.82
C ALA A 139 -5.37 17.70 0.62
N PHE A 140 -5.37 16.68 -0.25
CA PHE A 140 -4.44 16.53 -1.36
C PHE A 140 -4.29 17.77 -2.27
N ASP A 141 -5.40 18.46 -2.54
CA ASP A 141 -5.46 19.66 -3.37
C ASP A 141 -5.38 20.98 -2.58
N SER A 142 -4.90 20.93 -1.33
CA SER A 142 -4.67 22.13 -0.53
C SER A 142 -3.66 23.08 -1.16
N VAL A 143 -3.91 24.39 -1.01
CA VAL A 143 -3.07 25.47 -1.56
C VAL A 143 -1.67 25.50 -0.93
N GLY A 144 -1.49 24.91 0.25
CA GLY A 144 -0.22 24.92 0.99
C GLY A 144 0.82 23.88 0.53
N ALA A 145 0.42 22.82 -0.18
CA ALA A 145 1.33 21.78 -0.65
C ALA A 145 1.93 22.13 -2.01
N LEU A 146 3.26 22.09 -2.11
CA LEU A 146 3.95 22.23 -3.39
C LEU A 146 3.72 20.98 -4.24
N THR A 147 3.48 21.17 -5.53
CA THR A 147 3.45 20.07 -6.50
C THR A 147 4.74 20.08 -7.29
N LEU A 148 5.57 19.05 -7.10
CA LEU A 148 6.92 18.96 -7.69
C LEU A 148 7.04 17.69 -8.54
N ASP A 149 7.81 17.78 -9.62
CA ASP A 149 8.28 16.59 -10.33
C ASP A 149 9.41 15.94 -9.51
N VAL A 150 9.39 14.62 -9.36
CA VAL A 150 10.39 13.90 -8.54
C VAL A 150 11.80 13.99 -9.13
N SER A 151 11.94 14.33 -10.42
CA SER A 151 13.25 14.64 -11.03
C SER A 151 13.96 15.84 -10.40
N ARG A 152 13.25 16.69 -9.64
CA ARG A 152 13.85 17.77 -8.86
C ARG A 152 14.49 17.29 -7.55
N PHE A 153 14.26 16.05 -7.14
CA PHE A 153 14.81 15.49 -5.92
C PHE A 153 16.30 15.18 -6.14
N SER A 154 17.13 15.66 -5.23
CA SER A 154 18.59 15.60 -5.35
C SER A 154 19.22 14.67 -4.33
N ARG A 155 18.84 14.80 -3.05
CA ARG A 155 19.42 14.00 -1.95
C ARG A 155 18.38 13.47 -0.99
N THR A 156 18.50 12.19 -0.66
CA THR A 156 17.78 11.53 0.44
C THR A 156 18.28 12.02 1.79
N PHE A 157 17.47 11.86 2.83
CA PHE A 157 17.71 12.38 4.18
C PHE A 157 19.12 12.08 4.73
N ASP A 158 19.63 10.88 4.53
CA ASP A 158 20.96 10.41 4.97
C ASP A 158 22.13 11.14 4.29
N LEU A 159 21.90 11.69 3.08
CA LEU A 159 22.90 12.40 2.28
C LEU A 159 22.83 13.93 2.44
N ILE A 160 21.84 14.44 3.18
CA ILE A 160 21.68 15.87 3.40
C ILE A 160 22.71 16.33 4.45
N ARG A 161 23.46 17.37 4.10
CA ARG A 161 24.38 18.05 5.00
C ARG A 161 23.86 19.43 5.35
N TYR A 162 24.05 19.81 6.61
CA TYR A 162 23.76 21.14 7.10
C TYR A 162 24.85 22.14 6.67
N ARG A 163 24.67 23.43 6.96
CA ARG A 163 25.53 24.52 6.44
C ARG A 163 27.01 24.38 6.82
N ASP A 164 27.28 23.79 7.98
CA ASP A 164 28.59 23.50 8.54
C ASP A 164 29.18 22.16 8.07
N GLY A 165 28.45 21.41 7.24
CA GLY A 165 28.84 20.09 6.76
C GLY A 165 28.37 18.93 7.64
N THR A 166 27.76 19.20 8.80
CA THR A 166 27.24 18.18 9.73
C THR A 166 26.07 17.41 9.09
N SER A 167 25.88 16.15 9.45
CA SER A 167 24.74 15.37 8.97
C SER A 167 23.42 15.97 9.45
N LEU A 168 22.45 16.15 8.54
CA LEU A 168 21.13 16.64 8.93
C LEU A 168 20.47 15.70 9.97
N GLN A 169 20.70 14.40 9.81
CA GLN A 169 20.16 13.35 10.67
C GLN A 169 20.65 13.45 12.13
N GLU A 170 21.90 13.86 12.33
CA GLU A 170 22.51 14.04 13.65
C GLU A 170 21.97 15.31 14.33
N ILE A 171 22.03 16.44 13.63
CA ILE A 171 21.67 17.75 14.19
C ILE A 171 20.17 17.89 14.48
N CYS A 172 19.31 17.17 13.75
CA CYS A 172 17.86 17.16 13.99
C CYS A 172 17.37 16.01 14.88
N GLY A 173 18.30 15.20 15.43
CA GLY A 173 17.95 14.05 16.27
C GLY A 173 17.09 13.00 15.58
N SER A 174 17.12 12.92 14.23
CA SER A 174 16.27 12.02 13.43
C SER A 174 14.77 12.16 13.70
N GLN A 175 14.29 13.38 13.91
CA GLN A 175 12.88 13.67 14.15
C GLN A 175 12.33 14.71 13.16
N LEU A 176 11.10 14.48 12.71
CA LEU A 176 10.30 15.43 11.95
C LEU A 176 9.05 15.79 12.74
N TRP A 177 8.82 17.08 12.94
CA TRP A 177 7.66 17.58 13.68
C TRP A 177 6.57 18.06 12.75
N GLU A 178 5.34 17.66 13.03
CA GLU A 178 4.16 18.18 12.36
C GLU A 178 3.45 19.17 13.29
N VAL A 179 3.14 20.37 12.81
CA VAL A 179 2.49 21.41 13.61
C VAL A 179 1.17 20.88 14.20
N GLY A 180 1.04 20.97 15.52
CA GLY A 180 -0.15 20.56 16.25
C GLY A 180 -0.20 19.06 16.59
N GLN A 181 0.82 18.27 16.27
CA GLN A 181 1.00 16.91 16.77
C GLN A 181 1.85 16.90 18.04
N ALA A 182 1.51 16.01 18.98
CA ALA A 182 2.23 15.87 20.25
C ALA A 182 3.56 15.12 20.07
N GLU A 183 3.57 14.11 19.21
CA GLU A 183 4.73 13.24 18.98
C GLU A 183 5.37 13.51 17.61
N PRO A 184 6.71 13.48 17.51
CA PRO A 184 7.40 13.60 16.24
C PRO A 184 7.29 12.31 15.42
N ILE A 185 7.43 12.45 14.11
CA ILE A 185 7.64 11.34 13.19
C ILE A 185 9.12 10.94 13.29
N SER A 186 9.37 9.66 13.60
CA SER A 186 10.71 9.09 13.65
C SER A 186 11.28 8.92 12.23
N LEU A 187 12.55 9.30 12.05
CA LEU A 187 13.30 9.15 10.81
C LEU A 187 14.47 8.17 10.99
N PRO A 188 14.92 7.47 9.92
CA PRO A 188 14.28 7.40 8.61
C PRO A 188 12.95 6.63 8.66
N ASN A 189 12.20 6.65 7.56
CA ASN A 189 10.97 5.89 7.41
C ASN A 189 11.26 4.40 7.63
N GLN A 190 10.46 3.72 8.46
CA GLN A 190 10.62 2.30 8.81
C GLN A 190 10.72 1.37 7.57
N TRP A 191 10.08 1.76 6.46
CA TRP A 191 10.12 1.01 5.21
C TRP A 191 11.50 0.99 4.57
N ARG A 192 12.37 1.96 4.88
CA ARG A 192 13.77 1.97 4.42
C ARG A 192 14.53 0.75 4.95
N THR A 193 14.39 0.46 6.24
CA THR A 193 15.03 -0.71 6.87
C THR A 193 14.43 -2.01 6.34
N ARG A 194 13.10 -2.07 6.17
CA ARG A 194 12.43 -3.26 5.68
C ARG A 194 12.74 -3.61 4.23
N ALA A 195 12.86 -2.59 3.38
CA ALA A 195 13.17 -2.79 1.98
C ALA A 195 14.62 -3.16 1.73
N ASP A 196 15.54 -2.86 2.66
CA ASP A 196 16.97 -3.16 2.54
C ASP A 196 17.55 -2.73 1.17
N GLY A 197 17.20 -1.53 0.73
CA GLY A 197 17.62 -0.99 -0.56
C GLY A 197 16.88 -1.54 -1.78
N ALA A 198 15.86 -2.39 -1.62
CA ALA A 198 14.95 -2.80 -2.70
C ALA A 198 13.90 -1.73 -3.02
N VAL A 199 13.32 -1.80 -4.22
CA VAL A 199 12.15 -1.00 -4.60
C VAL A 199 10.91 -1.53 -3.88
N ILE A 200 10.01 -0.65 -3.43
CA ILE A 200 8.78 -1.02 -2.74
C ILE A 200 7.61 -0.84 -3.69
N TRP A 201 6.86 -1.92 -3.91
CA TRP A 201 5.61 -1.91 -4.64
C TRP A 201 4.43 -2.02 -3.70
N HIS A 202 3.67 -0.95 -3.57
CA HIS A 202 2.35 -1.00 -2.93
C HIS A 202 1.35 -1.57 -3.94
N ILE A 203 0.80 -2.74 -3.63
CA ILE A 203 -0.04 -3.51 -4.54
C ILE A 203 -1.47 -3.49 -4.00
N PRO A 204 -2.32 -2.55 -4.44
CA PRO A 204 -3.73 -2.60 -4.08
C PRO A 204 -4.36 -3.86 -4.67
N ILE A 205 -5.19 -4.50 -3.86
CA ILE A 205 -6.04 -5.60 -4.28
C ILE A 205 -7.51 -5.22 -4.18
N THR A 206 -8.29 -5.78 -5.10
CA THR A 206 -9.74 -5.72 -5.08
C THR A 206 -10.25 -7.08 -4.64
N LEU A 207 -10.95 -7.12 -3.52
CA LEU A 207 -11.60 -8.33 -3.03
C LEU A 207 -12.95 -8.52 -3.70
N TYR A 208 -13.33 -9.77 -3.88
CA TYR A 208 -14.65 -10.16 -4.37
C TYR A 208 -15.10 -11.42 -3.64
N SER A 209 -16.37 -11.46 -3.26
CA SER A 209 -17.00 -12.64 -2.66
C SER A 209 -18.26 -12.99 -3.44
N ASP A 210 -18.47 -14.28 -3.67
CA ASP A 210 -19.66 -14.79 -4.37
C ASP A 210 -20.21 -16.05 -3.71
N ASP A 211 -21.53 -16.23 -3.86
CA ASP A 211 -22.18 -17.49 -3.53
C ASP A 211 -22.33 -18.39 -4.76
N THR A 212 -21.79 -19.59 -4.66
CA THR A 212 -22.04 -20.60 -5.69
C THR A 212 -22.70 -21.81 -5.07
N SER A 213 -23.56 -22.46 -5.85
CA SER A 213 -23.99 -23.79 -5.52
C SER A 213 -22.86 -24.74 -5.82
N GLY A 214 -22.60 -25.70 -4.93
CA GLY A 214 -21.96 -26.94 -5.38
C GLY A 214 -22.76 -27.61 -6.51
N ASN A 215 -22.40 -28.83 -6.90
CA ASN A 215 -23.04 -29.59 -7.99
C ASN A 215 -24.54 -29.96 -7.74
N VAL A 216 -25.19 -29.36 -6.74
CA VAL A 216 -26.60 -29.48 -6.34
C VAL A 216 -27.10 -28.05 -6.02
N SER A 217 -28.34 -27.71 -6.37
CA SER A 217 -28.89 -26.34 -6.38
C SER A 217 -28.48 -25.42 -5.21
N LYS A 218 -28.37 -24.10 -5.50
CA LYS A 218 -27.93 -23.02 -4.56
C LYS A 218 -28.63 -23.05 -3.19
N LYS A 219 -29.82 -23.64 -3.12
CA LYS A 219 -30.62 -23.73 -1.90
C LYS A 219 -30.09 -24.75 -0.87
N TRP A 220 -29.33 -25.76 -1.28
CA TRP A 220 -29.00 -26.91 -0.41
C TRP A 220 -27.51 -27.14 -0.16
N ASN A 221 -26.62 -26.59 -0.98
CA ASN A 221 -25.18 -26.68 -0.78
C ASN A 221 -24.49 -25.38 -1.20
N LYS A 222 -24.72 -24.32 -0.41
CA LYS A 222 -24.14 -22.99 -0.63
C LYS A 222 -22.67 -23.02 -0.24
N HIS A 223 -21.81 -22.58 -1.15
CA HIS A 223 -20.41 -22.31 -0.88
C HIS A 223 -20.18 -20.81 -1.06
N ILE A 224 -19.54 -20.18 -0.08
CA ILE A 224 -19.00 -18.83 -0.21
C ILE A 224 -17.57 -18.95 -0.72
N PHE A 225 -17.20 -18.12 -1.69
CA PHE A 225 -15.85 -18.03 -2.23
C PHE A 225 -15.33 -16.62 -2.08
N PHE A 226 -14.07 -16.48 -1.69
CA PHE A 226 -13.33 -15.22 -1.73
C PHE A 226 -12.25 -15.28 -2.80
N PHE A 227 -12.18 -14.21 -3.58
CA PHE A 227 -11.18 -13.99 -4.61
C PHE A 227 -10.55 -12.61 -4.45
N CYS A 228 -9.38 -12.42 -5.06
CA CYS A 228 -8.84 -11.10 -5.30
C CYS A 228 -8.29 -10.94 -6.71
N THR A 229 -8.20 -9.69 -7.14
CA THR A 229 -7.50 -9.25 -8.35
C THR A 229 -6.57 -8.09 -7.99
N LEU A 230 -5.50 -7.88 -8.76
CA LEU A 230 -4.59 -6.75 -8.53
C LEU A 230 -5.20 -5.47 -9.14
N SER A 231 -5.55 -4.48 -8.31
CA SER A 231 -6.20 -3.25 -8.77
C SER A 231 -5.28 -2.36 -9.62
N GLY A 232 -3.98 -2.64 -9.63
CA GLY A 232 -3.00 -2.00 -10.51
C GLY A 232 -3.09 -2.42 -11.97
N LEU A 233 -3.84 -3.49 -12.29
CA LEU A 233 -4.05 -3.93 -13.67
C LEU A 233 -5.15 -3.12 -14.37
N PRO A 234 -5.06 -2.97 -15.71
CA PRO A 234 -6.14 -2.39 -16.48
C PRO A 234 -7.36 -3.35 -16.55
N PRO A 235 -8.60 -2.83 -16.71
CA PRO A 235 -9.81 -3.66 -16.71
C PRO A 235 -9.80 -4.81 -17.71
N GLU A 236 -9.18 -4.61 -18.87
CA GLU A 236 -9.10 -5.63 -19.93
C GLU A 236 -8.32 -6.87 -19.47
N LEU A 237 -7.40 -6.71 -18.52
CA LEU A 237 -6.68 -7.81 -17.88
C LEU A 237 -7.42 -8.33 -16.65
N THR A 238 -7.91 -7.46 -15.76
CA THR A 238 -8.61 -7.93 -14.54
C THR A 238 -9.85 -8.77 -14.83
N ASN A 239 -10.46 -8.60 -16.01
CA ASN A 239 -11.62 -9.39 -16.47
C ASN A 239 -11.25 -10.79 -17.00
N GLN A 240 -9.98 -11.14 -17.10
CA GLN A 240 -9.53 -12.46 -17.53
C GLN A 240 -9.33 -13.37 -16.31
N GLU A 241 -9.79 -14.62 -16.43
CA GLU A 241 -9.71 -15.62 -15.35
C GLU A 241 -8.29 -15.81 -14.80
N PHE A 242 -7.27 -15.62 -15.64
CA PHE A 242 -5.86 -15.73 -15.25
C PHE A 242 -5.48 -14.80 -14.09
N HIS A 243 -6.08 -13.60 -14.03
CA HIS A 243 -5.77 -12.58 -13.04
C HIS A 243 -6.66 -12.65 -11.78
N ILE A 244 -7.53 -13.67 -11.69
CA ILE A 244 -8.39 -13.90 -10.55
C ILE A 244 -7.71 -14.91 -9.63
N HIS A 245 -7.38 -14.49 -8.42
CA HIS A 245 -6.72 -15.33 -7.43
C HIS A 245 -7.72 -15.79 -6.38
N PHE A 246 -7.86 -17.10 -6.24
CA PHE A 246 -8.65 -17.71 -5.18
C PHE A 246 -7.98 -17.48 -3.82
N LEU A 247 -8.78 -17.13 -2.81
CA LEU A 247 -8.30 -16.93 -1.44
C LEU A 247 -8.83 -18.01 -0.50
N ALA A 248 -10.16 -18.15 -0.43
CA ALA A 248 -10.81 -19.05 0.51
C ALA A 248 -12.19 -19.51 0.00
N THR A 249 -12.65 -20.65 0.50
CA THR A 249 -14.04 -21.10 0.33
C THR A 249 -14.52 -21.85 1.55
N SER A 250 -15.82 -21.77 1.83
CA SER A 250 -16.47 -22.55 2.87
C SER A 250 -17.93 -22.80 2.53
N ASN A 251 -18.44 -23.96 2.94
CA ASN A 251 -19.86 -24.30 2.92
C ASN A 251 -20.50 -24.33 4.32
N CYS A 252 -19.70 -24.09 5.37
CA CYS A 252 -20.17 -24.08 6.75
C CYS A 252 -20.08 -22.70 7.41
N THR A 253 -19.50 -21.70 6.74
CA THR A 253 -19.33 -20.34 7.26
C THR A 253 -19.85 -19.29 6.30
N ASN A 254 -20.32 -18.18 6.85
CA ASN A 254 -20.75 -17.01 6.06
C ASN A 254 -19.55 -16.17 5.59
N ALA A 255 -19.82 -15.11 4.81
CA ALA A 255 -18.75 -14.30 4.23
C ALA A 255 -17.95 -13.53 5.30
N LEU A 256 -18.59 -13.08 6.37
CA LEU A 256 -17.92 -12.36 7.47
C LEU A 256 -17.04 -13.27 8.31
N GLU A 257 -17.46 -14.51 8.58
CA GLU A 257 -16.63 -15.51 9.27
C GLU A 257 -15.36 -15.85 8.47
N ILE A 258 -15.46 -15.94 7.14
CA ILE A 258 -14.28 -16.10 6.29
C ILE A 258 -13.42 -14.84 6.39
N ALA A 259 -14.01 -13.65 6.19
CA ALA A 259 -13.30 -12.38 6.21
C ALA A 259 -12.54 -12.14 7.52
N ASP A 260 -13.13 -12.50 8.67
CA ASP A 260 -12.48 -12.40 9.99
C ASP A 260 -11.15 -13.16 10.04
N HIS A 261 -11.11 -14.38 9.49
CA HIS A 261 -9.87 -15.14 9.34
C HIS A 261 -8.88 -14.48 8.38
N LEU A 262 -9.38 -13.76 7.36
CA LEU A 262 -8.51 -13.10 6.39
C LEU A 262 -7.86 -11.82 6.93
N VAL A 263 -8.48 -11.16 7.92
CA VAL A 263 -8.03 -9.85 8.42
C VAL A 263 -6.62 -9.91 9.00
N ASP A 264 -6.32 -10.91 9.83
CA ASP A 264 -5.00 -11.04 10.46
C ASP A 264 -3.90 -11.27 9.42
N GLU A 265 -4.18 -12.09 8.41
CA GLU A 265 -3.26 -12.37 7.30
C GLU A 265 -3.05 -11.13 6.41
N PHE A 266 -4.11 -10.37 6.11
CA PHE A 266 -3.98 -9.10 5.40
C PHE A 266 -3.19 -8.07 6.20
N ASN A 267 -3.42 -7.99 7.51
CA ASN A 267 -2.72 -7.07 8.39
C ASN A 267 -1.23 -7.39 8.46
N ASP A 268 -0.85 -8.66 8.50
CA ASP A 268 0.55 -9.08 8.45
C ASP A 268 1.21 -8.69 7.12
N LEU A 269 0.57 -9.02 5.99
CA LEU A 269 1.07 -8.66 4.66
C LEU A 269 1.17 -7.15 4.44
N THR A 270 0.15 -6.39 4.88
CA THR A 270 0.14 -4.93 4.81
C THR A 270 1.20 -4.33 5.73
N GLY A 271 1.39 -4.98 6.88
CA GLY A 271 2.29 -4.56 7.94
C GLY A 271 3.76 -4.87 7.66
N HIS A 272 4.10 -5.90 6.89
CA HIS A 272 5.48 -6.34 6.67
C HIS A 272 5.89 -6.42 5.20
N GLY A 273 4.95 -6.73 4.30
CA GLY A 273 5.23 -7.06 2.91
C GLY A 273 6.01 -8.36 2.76
N PHE A 274 6.38 -8.69 1.53
CA PHE A 274 7.21 -9.84 1.19
C PHE A 274 8.09 -9.52 -0.01
N PHE A 275 9.24 -10.18 -0.12
CA PHE A 275 10.11 -9.99 -1.27
C PHE A 275 9.66 -10.83 -2.47
N ALA A 276 9.62 -10.21 -3.66
CA ALA A 276 9.28 -10.85 -4.91
C ALA A 276 10.28 -10.47 -6.02
N HIS A 277 10.35 -11.26 -7.09
CA HIS A 277 11.09 -10.88 -8.29
C HIS A 277 10.18 -10.11 -9.24
N ASP A 278 10.61 -8.92 -9.65
CA ASP A 278 9.97 -8.14 -10.70
C ASP A 278 10.73 -8.34 -12.01
N CYS A 279 10.06 -8.94 -13.00
CA CYS A 279 10.68 -9.24 -14.29
C CYS A 279 10.93 -7.98 -15.15
N THR A 280 10.21 -6.89 -14.91
CA THR A 280 10.41 -5.61 -15.61
C THR A 280 11.65 -4.88 -15.10
N LEU A 281 11.84 -4.85 -13.77
CA LEU A 281 13.04 -4.28 -13.15
C LEU A 281 14.24 -5.24 -13.16
N LYS A 282 14.00 -6.54 -13.37
CA LYS A 282 14.99 -7.63 -13.26
C LYS A 282 15.69 -7.65 -11.91
N LYS A 283 14.96 -7.33 -10.85
CA LYS A 283 15.47 -7.17 -9.48
C LYS A 283 14.45 -7.69 -8.48
N GLN A 284 14.93 -7.92 -7.26
CA GLN A 284 14.06 -8.18 -6.14
C GLN A 284 13.42 -6.87 -5.68
N VAL A 285 12.14 -6.94 -5.32
CA VAL A 285 11.32 -5.82 -4.84
C VAL A 285 10.60 -6.25 -3.57
N LEU A 286 10.29 -5.30 -2.68
CA LEU A 286 9.41 -5.51 -1.54
C LEU A 286 7.97 -5.22 -1.97
N ALA A 287 7.16 -6.27 -2.12
CA ALA A 287 5.75 -6.17 -2.42
C ALA A 287 4.94 -6.00 -1.12
N VAL A 288 4.11 -4.95 -1.06
CA VAL A 288 3.28 -4.61 0.11
C VAL A 288 1.83 -4.53 -0.37
N PRO A 289 1.07 -5.63 -0.25
CA PRO A 289 -0.31 -5.61 -0.66
C PRO A 289 -1.20 -4.93 0.39
N PHE A 290 -2.31 -4.36 -0.06
CA PHE A 290 -3.35 -3.82 0.81
C PHE A 290 -4.70 -3.88 0.09
N VAL A 291 -5.80 -4.01 0.85
CA VAL A 291 -7.15 -4.04 0.27
C VAL A 291 -7.56 -2.62 -0.09
N LEU A 292 -7.76 -2.37 -1.39
CA LEU A 292 -8.23 -1.08 -1.89
C LEU A 292 -9.76 -0.97 -1.81
N CYS A 293 -10.49 -2.04 -2.12
CA CYS A 293 -11.93 -2.11 -2.01
C CYS A 293 -12.42 -3.56 -2.03
N HIS A 294 -13.66 -3.76 -1.58
CA HIS A 294 -14.39 -5.02 -1.72
C HIS A 294 -15.55 -4.81 -2.68
N LEU A 295 -15.64 -5.63 -3.72
CA LEU A 295 -16.75 -5.66 -4.68
C LEU A 295 -17.78 -6.71 -4.25
N GLY A 296 -19.04 -6.43 -4.51
CA GLY A 296 -20.16 -7.31 -4.26
C GLY A 296 -21.38 -6.83 -5.01
N ASP A 297 -22.31 -7.75 -5.27
CA ASP A 297 -23.66 -7.38 -5.67
C ASP A 297 -24.43 -6.81 -4.45
N SER A 298 -25.67 -6.34 -4.63
CA SER A 298 -26.39 -5.67 -3.53
C SER A 298 -26.54 -6.53 -2.27
N PRO A 299 -26.87 -7.84 -2.35
CA PRO A 299 -26.88 -8.72 -1.19
C PRO A 299 -25.51 -8.88 -0.52
N MET A 300 -24.45 -9.14 -1.30
CA MET A 300 -23.11 -9.34 -0.73
C MET A 300 -22.54 -8.05 -0.14
N HIS A 301 -22.78 -6.90 -0.79
CA HIS A 301 -22.45 -5.59 -0.22
C HIS A 301 -23.18 -5.35 1.10
N ALA A 302 -24.48 -5.68 1.20
CA ALA A 302 -25.21 -5.54 2.46
C ALA A 302 -24.64 -6.44 3.55
N GLU A 303 -24.24 -7.67 3.24
CA GLU A 303 -23.63 -8.60 4.19
C GLU A 303 -22.26 -8.10 4.69
N ILE A 304 -21.37 -7.69 3.77
CA ILE A 304 -20.03 -7.17 4.10
C ILE A 304 -20.12 -5.84 4.87
N SER A 305 -21.03 -4.94 4.49
CA SER A 305 -21.14 -3.59 5.09
C SER A 305 -21.93 -3.54 6.41
N ASN A 306 -22.54 -4.64 6.85
CA ASN A 306 -23.32 -4.72 8.08
C ASN A 306 -22.45 -4.93 9.35
N THR A 307 -21.13 -4.72 9.26
CA THR A 307 -20.23 -4.82 10.42
C THR A 307 -20.34 -3.57 11.30
N MET A 308 -20.90 -3.72 12.50
CA MET A 308 -21.06 -2.60 13.45
C MET A 308 -19.74 -2.10 14.08
N ASN A 309 -18.60 -2.74 13.83
CA ASN A 309 -17.31 -2.33 14.42
C ASN A 309 -16.10 -2.76 13.56
N PRO A 310 -15.42 -1.83 12.86
CA PRO A 310 -14.30 -2.13 11.96
C PRO A 310 -12.92 -2.30 12.67
N ALA A 311 -12.90 -2.51 13.98
CA ALA A 311 -11.75 -2.17 14.83
C ALA A 311 -10.45 -2.96 14.59
N SER A 312 -10.46 -4.11 13.90
CA SER A 312 -9.28 -4.97 13.71
C SER A 312 -8.59 -4.85 12.34
N THR A 313 -9.23 -4.27 11.31
CA THR A 313 -8.63 -4.20 9.96
C THR A 313 -7.78 -2.94 9.77
N LEU A 314 -6.54 -3.11 9.29
CA LEU A 314 -5.70 -1.99 8.85
C LEU A 314 -6.08 -1.46 7.46
N ASN A 315 -6.99 -2.15 6.76
CA ASN A 315 -7.37 -1.83 5.40
C ASN A 315 -8.72 -1.08 5.34
N PRO A 316 -8.75 0.17 4.83
CA PRO A 316 -9.99 0.89 4.63
C PRO A 316 -10.69 0.36 3.38
N CYS A 317 -11.74 -0.47 3.55
CA CYS A 317 -12.58 -0.97 2.46
C CYS A 317 -13.46 0.11 1.81
#